data_AF-A0A2A5MAE4-F1
#
_entry.id   AF-A0A2A5MAE4-F1
#
_cell.length_a   1.000
_cell.length_b   1.000
_cell.length_c   1.000
_cell.angle_alpha   90.00
_cell.angle_beta   90.00
_cell.angle_gamma   90.00
#
_symmetry.space_group_name_H-M   'P 1'
#
loop_
_entity.id
_entity.type
_entity.pdbx_description
1 polymer ?
#
loop_
_entity_poly.entity_id
_entity_poly.type
_entity_poly.pdbx_seq_one_letter_code
_entity_poly.pdbx_strand_id
1 'polypeptide(L)'
;GIHVSYGKFGTLTIKDGGVVYGKTAGIWVNQWQTLGDLYIDGGKNTSKDGTVSGIYSDNHGIALDVGSSTSKIELKNGGIIQGKVNGIRLEKAASLSGEIILSGEGSRVEGGSGAGISNESGKIEGSIKVEDGATVTSSSGQAISNSGSGSITGG
;
A
#
# COMPACT_ATOMS: atom_id res chain seq x y z
N GLY A 1 0.56 -13.51 4.50
CA GLY A 1 -0.09 -12.20 4.53
C GLY A 1 -0.32 -11.83 5.97
N ILE A 2 -0.60 -10.56 6.26
CA ILE A 2 -0.90 -10.07 7.60
C ILE A 2 -2.38 -9.66 7.63
N HIS A 3 -3.08 -10.00 8.69
CA HIS A 3 -4.49 -9.64 8.88
C HIS A 3 -4.64 -8.91 10.23
N VAL A 4 -5.12 -7.66 10.19
CA VAL A 4 -5.41 -6.85 11.38
C VAL A 4 -6.90 -6.98 11.67
N SER A 5 -7.24 -7.87 12.60
CA SER A 5 -8.65 -8.19 12.90
C SER A 5 -9.22 -7.45 14.12
N TYR A 6 -8.37 -7.03 15.07
CA TYR A 6 -8.78 -6.29 16.27
C TYR A 6 -7.65 -5.36 16.76
N GLY A 7 -7.99 -4.09 16.97
CA GLY A 7 -7.12 -3.03 17.46
C GLY A 7 -6.33 -2.29 16.38
N LYS A 8 -5.21 -1.73 16.82
CA LYS A 8 -4.23 -1.03 16.00
C LYS A 8 -3.00 -1.92 15.86
N PHE A 9 -2.61 -2.23 14.63
CA PHE A 9 -1.29 -2.80 14.39
C PHE A 9 -0.24 -1.73 14.71
N GLY A 10 0.83 -2.09 15.42
CA GLY A 10 1.91 -1.18 15.75
C GLY A 10 2.77 -0.82 14.54
N THR A 11 4.07 -0.66 14.74
CA THR A 11 5.00 -0.47 13.63
C THR A 11 5.32 -1.80 12.95
N LEU A 12 5.19 -1.85 11.63
CA LEU A 12 5.68 -2.94 10.78
C LEU A 12 6.91 -2.46 10.01
N THR A 13 7.98 -3.23 10.03
CA THR A 13 9.17 -2.98 9.21
C THR A 13 9.48 -4.20 8.37
N ILE A 14 9.62 -4.01 7.06
CA ILE A 14 9.98 -5.03 6.08
C ILE A 14 11.29 -4.60 5.43
N LYS A 15 12.33 -5.42 5.56
CA LYS A 15 13.69 -5.13 5.07
C LYS A 15 14.46 -6.43 4.84
N ASP A 16 15.68 -6.31 4.34
CA ASP A 16 16.63 -7.43 4.18
C ASP A 16 16.09 -8.60 3.33
N GLY A 17 15.23 -8.30 2.34
CA GLY A 17 14.57 -9.31 1.50
C GLY A 17 13.29 -9.88 2.10
N GLY A 18 12.75 -9.23 3.15
CA GLY A 18 11.49 -9.61 3.77
C GLY A 18 10.31 -9.48 2.80
N VAL A 19 9.50 -10.52 2.70
CA VAL A 19 8.34 -10.56 1.79
C VAL A 19 7.09 -10.88 2.58
N VAL A 20 6.06 -10.04 2.44
CA VAL A 20 4.70 -10.34 2.89
C VAL A 20 3.86 -10.66 1.67
N TYR A 21 3.49 -11.92 1.51
CA TYR A 21 2.62 -12.35 0.42
C TYR A 21 1.27 -12.85 0.92
N GLY A 22 0.17 -12.49 0.27
CA GLY A 22 -1.14 -13.08 0.53
C GLY A 22 -2.04 -13.12 -0.70
N LYS A 23 -2.84 -14.18 -0.83
CA LYS A 23 -3.71 -14.39 -2.00
C LYS A 23 -4.76 -13.27 -2.16
N THR A 24 -5.47 -12.94 -1.08
CA THR A 24 -6.50 -11.89 -1.09
C THR A 24 -5.89 -10.51 -0.88
N ALA A 25 -5.03 -10.38 0.13
CA ALA A 25 -4.24 -9.19 0.32
C ALA A 25 -2.90 -9.53 0.96
N GLY A 26 -1.87 -8.75 0.64
CA GLY A 26 -0.58 -8.84 1.33
C GLY A 26 -0.75 -8.42 2.80
N ILE A 27 -1.38 -7.26 3.01
CA ILE A 27 -1.92 -6.82 4.30
C ILE A 27 -3.42 -6.56 4.16
N TRP A 28 -4.21 -7.18 5.03
CA TRP A 28 -5.65 -6.93 5.15
C TRP A 28 -5.93 -6.24 6.48
N VAL A 29 -6.48 -5.03 6.43
CA VAL A 29 -6.94 -4.28 7.59
C VAL A 29 -8.45 -4.36 7.63
N ASN A 30 -8.97 -5.09 8.61
CA ASN A 30 -10.41 -5.34 8.71
C ASN A 30 -11.16 -4.06 9.12
N GLN A 31 -12.48 -4.11 9.04
CA GLN A 31 -13.39 -3.03 9.36
C GLN A 31 -13.06 -2.39 10.72
N TRP A 32 -12.96 -1.06 10.72
CA TRP A 32 -12.66 -0.21 11.88
C TRP A 32 -11.32 -0.47 12.58
N GLN A 33 -10.38 -1.13 11.90
CA GLN A 33 -9.04 -1.36 12.42
C GLN A 33 -8.03 -0.39 11.82
N THR A 34 -6.86 -0.28 12.45
CA THR A 34 -5.81 0.63 12.00
C THR A 34 -4.53 -0.12 11.68
N LEU A 35 -4.01 0.08 10.47
CA LEU A 35 -2.60 -0.17 10.20
C LEU A 35 -1.80 0.99 10.78
N GLY A 36 -0.90 0.68 11.72
CA GLY A 36 0.06 1.64 12.22
C GLY A 36 1.10 2.03 11.18
N ASP A 37 2.30 2.34 11.63
CA ASP A 37 3.35 2.76 10.72
C ASP A 37 3.89 1.55 9.96
N LEU A 38 3.95 1.67 8.64
CA LEU A 38 4.55 0.68 7.75
C LEU A 38 5.80 1.26 7.12
N TYR A 39 6.93 0.58 7.30
CA TYR A 39 8.21 0.91 6.69
C TYR A 39 8.69 -0.26 5.83
N ILE A 40 8.97 0.00 4.56
CA ILE A 40 9.55 -0.96 3.62
C ILE A 40 10.87 -0.42 3.11
N ASP A 41 11.96 -1.11 3.43
CA ASP A 41 13.28 -0.85 2.86
C ASP A 41 13.58 -1.95 1.86
N GLY A 42 13.44 -1.65 0.56
CA GLY A 42 13.70 -2.61 -0.51
C GLY A 42 15.11 -3.21 -0.42
N GLY A 43 16.06 -2.41 0.07
CA GLY A 43 17.47 -2.76 0.20
C GLY A 43 18.12 -3.04 -1.16
N LYS A 44 19.42 -3.36 -1.16
CA LYS A 44 20.01 -4.03 -2.32
C LYS A 44 19.38 -5.40 -2.42
N ASN A 45 19.07 -5.86 -3.64
CA ASN A 45 18.48 -7.17 -3.91
C ASN A 45 19.24 -8.30 -3.16
N THR A 46 18.71 -8.74 -2.01
CA THR A 46 19.34 -9.76 -1.15
C THR A 46 18.75 -11.14 -1.36
N SER A 47 17.63 -11.25 -2.07
CA SER A 47 17.03 -12.54 -2.37
C SER A 47 17.78 -13.22 -3.52
N LYS A 48 17.76 -14.56 -3.54
CA LYS A 48 18.37 -15.35 -4.61
C LYS A 48 17.59 -15.30 -5.93
N ASP A 49 16.34 -14.86 -5.89
CA ASP A 49 15.39 -14.86 -7.02
C ASP A 49 15.11 -13.46 -7.59
N GLY A 50 15.75 -12.42 -7.04
CA GLY A 50 15.59 -11.05 -7.49
C GLY A 50 14.44 -10.27 -6.83
N THR A 51 13.68 -10.90 -5.95
CA THR A 51 12.62 -10.27 -5.13
C THR A 51 13.20 -9.35 -4.06
N VAL A 52 12.83 -8.07 -4.12
CA VAL A 52 13.19 -7.07 -3.10
C VAL A 52 12.20 -7.08 -1.94
N SER A 53 12.54 -6.40 -0.83
CA SER A 53 11.62 -6.32 0.31
C SER A 53 10.30 -5.67 -0.09
N GLY A 54 9.18 -6.28 0.28
CA GLY A 54 7.88 -5.75 -0.13
C GLY A 54 6.67 -6.56 0.28
N ILE A 55 5.52 -6.02 -0.10
CA ILE A 55 4.20 -6.58 0.07
C ILE A 55 3.67 -6.96 -1.31
N TYR A 56 3.22 -8.21 -1.46
CA TYR A 56 2.78 -8.76 -2.73
C TYR A 56 1.44 -9.50 -2.57
N SER A 57 0.60 -9.44 -3.59
CA SER A 57 -0.68 -10.15 -3.57
C SER A 57 -1.19 -10.52 -4.95
N ASP A 58 -1.96 -11.61 -5.00
CA ASP A 58 -2.75 -11.96 -6.19
C ASP A 58 -3.96 -11.03 -6.41
N ASN A 59 -4.26 -10.15 -5.46
CA ASN A 59 -5.36 -9.20 -5.60
C ASN A 59 -4.96 -7.79 -5.10
N HIS A 60 -4.88 -7.56 -3.78
CA HIS A 60 -4.56 -6.23 -3.24
C HIS A 60 -3.24 -6.25 -2.46
N GLY A 61 -2.30 -5.35 -2.76
CA GLY A 61 -1.09 -5.24 -1.92
C GLY A 61 -1.48 -4.96 -0.47
N ILE A 62 -2.26 -3.89 -0.28
CA ILE A 62 -2.95 -3.56 0.97
C ILE A 62 -4.44 -3.39 0.72
N ALA A 63 -5.28 -4.05 1.51
CA ALA A 63 -6.72 -3.87 1.52
C ALA A 63 -7.16 -3.20 2.83
N LEU A 64 -7.84 -2.06 2.71
CA LEU A 64 -8.43 -1.30 3.80
C LEU A 64 -9.95 -1.43 3.73
N ASP A 65 -10.52 -2.25 4.62
CA ASP A 65 -11.97 -2.47 4.69
C ASP A 65 -12.68 -1.28 5.32
N VAL A 66 -14.01 -1.39 5.37
CA VAL A 66 -14.92 -0.33 5.82
C VAL A 66 -14.45 0.37 7.10
N GLY A 67 -14.22 1.68 7.01
CA GLY A 67 -13.85 2.51 8.15
C GLY A 67 -12.48 2.20 8.78
N SER A 68 -11.65 1.39 8.13
CA SER A 68 -10.26 1.18 8.54
C SER A 68 -9.37 2.38 8.19
N SER A 69 -8.17 2.45 8.78
CA SER A 69 -7.27 3.57 8.53
C SER A 69 -5.78 3.19 8.52
N THR A 70 -4.96 4.09 7.99
CA THR A 70 -3.50 4.02 8.05
C THR A 70 -2.89 5.20 8.79
N SER A 71 -1.74 4.99 9.45
CA SER A 71 -0.99 6.04 10.16
C SER A 71 0.15 6.63 9.34
N LYS A 72 1.01 5.78 8.78
CA LYS A 72 2.10 6.18 7.88
C LYS A 72 2.50 4.99 7.02
N ILE A 73 2.81 5.24 5.75
CA ILE A 73 3.39 4.24 4.84
C ILE A 73 4.64 4.86 4.22
N GLU A 74 5.78 4.20 4.36
CA GLU A 74 7.05 4.65 3.81
C GLU A 74 7.72 3.51 3.03
N LEU A 75 8.04 3.76 1.76
CA LEU A 75 8.79 2.85 0.91
C LEU A 75 10.06 3.57 0.47
N LYS A 76 11.21 2.93 0.72
CA LYS A 76 12.50 3.44 0.32
C LYS A 76 13.36 2.36 -0.34
N ASN A 77 14.39 2.80 -1.07
CA ASN A 77 15.43 1.94 -1.66
C ASN A 77 14.85 0.76 -2.46
N GLY A 78 13.84 0.99 -3.29
CA GLY A 78 13.22 -0.08 -4.07
C GLY A 78 12.11 -0.84 -3.35
N GLY A 79 11.59 -0.35 -2.22
CA GLY A 79 10.52 -1.00 -1.48
C GLY A 79 9.22 -1.10 -2.29
N ILE A 80 8.49 -2.22 -2.19
CA ILE A 80 7.33 -2.49 -3.05
C ILE A 80 6.06 -2.74 -2.25
N ILE A 81 4.95 -2.17 -2.71
CA ILE A 81 3.59 -2.66 -2.48
C ILE A 81 2.99 -3.01 -3.84
N GLN A 82 2.68 -4.28 -4.08
CA GLN A 82 2.15 -4.75 -5.36
C GLN A 82 0.93 -5.64 -5.15
N GLY A 83 -0.15 -5.34 -5.87
CA GLY A 83 -1.28 -6.26 -6.02
C GLY A 83 -1.66 -6.42 -7.48
N LYS A 84 -1.97 -7.66 -7.90
CA LYS A 84 -2.36 -7.93 -9.30
C LYS A 84 -3.68 -7.26 -9.72
N VAL A 85 -4.45 -6.73 -8.78
CA VAL A 85 -5.58 -5.84 -9.06
C VAL A 85 -5.24 -4.44 -8.60
N ASN A 86 -5.13 -4.20 -7.29
CA ASN A 86 -4.81 -2.87 -6.75
C ASN A 86 -3.54 -2.91 -5.90
N GLY A 87 -2.70 -1.88 -5.97
CA GLY A 87 -1.59 -1.73 -5.03
C GLY A 87 -2.12 -1.52 -3.62
N ILE A 88 -2.93 -0.48 -3.44
CA ILE A 88 -3.68 -0.18 -2.21
C ILE A 88 -5.16 0.00 -2.58
N ARG A 89 -6.08 -0.66 -1.86
CA ARG A 89 -7.53 -0.52 -2.02
C ARG A 89 -8.16 0.05 -0.75
N LEU A 90 -9.03 1.05 -0.90
CA LEU A 90 -9.85 1.64 0.16
C LEU A 90 -11.31 1.34 -0.11
N GLU A 91 -11.99 0.72 0.84
CA GLU A 91 -13.45 0.58 0.81
C GLU A 91 -14.16 1.77 1.45
N LYS A 92 -15.49 1.67 1.55
CA LYS A 92 -16.36 2.69 2.13
C LYS A 92 -15.83 3.20 3.46
N ALA A 93 -15.63 4.51 3.56
CA ALA A 93 -15.14 5.20 4.75
C ALA A 93 -13.76 4.78 5.25
N ALA A 94 -13.04 3.88 4.56
CA ALA A 94 -11.63 3.63 4.85
C ALA A 94 -10.82 4.91 4.57
N SER A 95 -9.76 5.17 5.35
CA SER A 95 -8.96 6.39 5.20
C SER A 95 -7.46 6.10 5.08
N LEU A 96 -6.87 6.55 3.98
CA LEU A 96 -5.44 6.88 3.94
C LEU A 96 -5.27 8.26 4.59
N SER A 97 -5.31 8.28 5.91
CA SER A 97 -5.20 9.50 6.73
C SER A 97 -3.76 9.92 7.02
N GLY A 98 -2.84 8.97 6.87
CA GLY A 98 -1.41 9.13 7.14
C GLY A 98 -0.59 9.61 5.95
N GLU A 99 0.66 9.99 6.21
CA GLU A 99 1.62 10.27 5.13
C GLU A 99 1.96 8.99 4.38
N ILE A 100 1.95 9.06 3.05
CA ILE A 100 2.52 8.07 2.15
C ILE A 100 3.77 8.67 1.53
N ILE A 101 4.92 8.08 1.82
CA ILE A 101 6.22 8.56 1.35
C ILE A 101 6.86 7.46 0.50
N LEU A 102 7.06 7.77 -0.77
CA LEU A 102 7.70 6.91 -1.75
C LEU A 102 8.97 7.59 -2.21
N SER A 103 10.13 7.02 -1.86
CA SER A 103 11.43 7.60 -2.22
C SER A 103 12.42 6.56 -2.72
N GLY A 104 13.29 6.97 -3.63
CA GLY A 104 14.34 6.15 -4.22
C GLY A 104 13.86 5.30 -5.39
N GLU A 105 14.77 5.12 -6.34
CA GLU A 105 14.49 4.41 -7.58
C GLU A 105 13.98 2.99 -7.33
N GLY A 106 12.93 2.62 -8.04
CA GLY A 106 12.28 1.31 -7.92
C GLY A 106 11.26 1.20 -6.77
N SER A 107 11.25 2.14 -5.81
CA SER A 107 10.22 2.17 -4.77
C SER A 107 8.86 2.45 -5.40
N ARG A 108 7.86 1.62 -5.14
CA ARG A 108 6.57 1.78 -5.82
C ARG A 108 5.37 1.15 -5.14
N VAL A 109 4.23 1.78 -5.41
CA VAL A 109 2.90 1.20 -5.25
C VAL A 109 2.39 0.82 -6.64
N GLU A 110 2.19 -0.47 -6.88
CA GLU A 110 1.88 -1.02 -8.20
C GLU A 110 0.57 -1.82 -8.20
N GLY A 111 -0.39 -1.39 -9.01
CA GLY A 111 -1.60 -2.12 -9.34
C GLY A 111 -1.46 -2.93 -10.64
N GLY A 112 -2.30 -3.95 -10.80
CA GLY A 112 -2.41 -4.71 -12.04
C GLY A 112 -3.63 -4.26 -12.85
N SER A 113 -4.70 -5.04 -12.85
CA SER A 113 -5.92 -4.72 -13.62
C SER A 113 -6.74 -3.56 -13.05
N GLY A 114 -6.52 -3.19 -11.78
CA GLY A 114 -7.15 -2.06 -11.09
C GLY A 114 -6.22 -0.84 -11.05
N ALA A 115 -6.06 -0.18 -9.90
CA ALA A 115 -5.25 1.03 -9.77
C ALA A 115 -4.03 0.84 -8.85
N GLY A 116 -3.03 1.71 -8.95
CA GLY A 116 -1.96 1.79 -7.95
C GLY A 116 -2.59 2.03 -6.57
N ILE A 117 -3.46 3.04 -6.48
CA ILE A 117 -4.31 3.32 -5.33
C ILE A 117 -5.76 3.41 -5.80
N SER A 118 -6.62 2.48 -5.38
CA SER A 118 -8.05 2.46 -5.66
C SER A 118 -8.84 2.99 -4.46
N ASN A 119 -9.51 4.13 -4.62
CA ASN A 119 -10.41 4.70 -3.64
C ASN A 119 -11.88 4.44 -4.01
N GLU A 120 -12.52 3.49 -3.34
CA GLU A 120 -13.88 3.02 -3.61
C GLU A 120 -14.83 3.45 -2.50
N SER A 121 -15.16 4.75 -2.48
CA SER A 121 -15.89 5.41 -1.39
C SER A 121 -15.15 5.57 -0.05
N GLY A 122 -13.83 5.46 -0.06
CA GLY A 122 -12.98 5.83 1.07
C GLY A 122 -12.51 7.29 1.00
N LYS A 123 -11.42 7.59 1.70
CA LYS A 123 -10.85 8.92 1.84
C LYS A 123 -9.33 8.88 1.71
N ILE A 124 -8.79 9.76 0.88
CA ILE A 124 -7.36 10.06 0.84
C ILE A 124 -7.21 11.45 1.46
N GLU A 125 -6.93 11.47 2.75
CA GLU A 125 -6.85 12.69 3.57
C GLU A 125 -5.39 13.04 3.90
N GLY A 126 -4.51 12.05 3.96
CA GLY A 126 -3.07 12.22 4.14
C GLY A 126 -2.35 12.57 2.85
N SER A 127 -1.10 13.00 2.97
CA SER A 127 -0.27 13.38 1.82
C SER A 127 0.29 12.17 1.08
N ILE A 128 0.52 12.32 -0.22
CA ILE A 128 1.21 11.32 -1.04
C ILE A 128 2.43 11.98 -1.68
N LYS A 129 3.59 11.75 -1.07
CA LYS A 129 4.87 12.24 -1.56
C LYS A 129 5.55 11.16 -2.40
N VAL A 130 5.85 11.49 -3.65
CA VAL A 130 6.59 10.63 -4.59
C VAL A 130 7.82 11.37 -5.08
N GLU A 131 8.99 10.84 -4.77
CA GLU A 131 10.27 11.50 -5.07
C GLU A 131 11.38 10.51 -5.46
N ASP A 132 12.50 11.04 -5.95
CA ASP A 132 13.72 10.29 -6.23
C ASP A 132 13.55 9.05 -7.12
N GLY A 133 12.67 9.13 -8.13
CA GLY A 133 12.41 8.04 -9.08
C GLY A 133 11.43 6.96 -8.58
N ALA A 134 10.80 7.17 -7.42
CA ALA A 134 9.71 6.33 -6.96
C ALA A 134 8.44 6.54 -7.81
N THR A 135 7.50 5.58 -7.77
CA THR A 135 6.31 5.63 -8.64
C THR A 135 5.04 5.11 -7.98
N VAL A 136 3.88 5.61 -8.44
CA VAL A 136 2.56 4.99 -8.25
C VAL A 136 2.00 4.68 -9.62
N THR A 137 1.81 3.40 -9.93
CA THR A 137 1.45 2.97 -11.30
C THR A 137 0.48 1.81 -11.28
N SER A 138 -0.10 1.53 -12.44
CA SER A 138 -0.87 0.33 -12.68
C SER A 138 -0.78 -0.12 -14.14
N SER A 139 -0.89 -1.42 -14.40
CA SER A 139 -0.99 -1.93 -15.77
C SER A 139 -2.27 -1.49 -16.50
N SER A 140 -3.30 -1.07 -15.76
CA SER A 140 -4.50 -0.45 -16.34
C SER A 140 -4.28 1.00 -16.80
N GLY A 141 -3.14 1.62 -16.45
CA GLY A 141 -2.88 3.04 -16.63
C GLY A 141 -3.45 3.94 -15.53
N GLN A 142 -4.14 3.40 -14.52
CA GLN A 142 -4.69 4.18 -13.42
C GLN A 142 -3.74 4.21 -12.21
N ALA A 143 -2.99 5.31 -12.04
CA ALA A 143 -2.16 5.50 -10.86
C ALA A 143 -3.04 5.62 -9.59
N ILE A 144 -4.00 6.54 -9.61
CA ILE A 144 -4.99 6.73 -8.54
C ILE A 144 -6.38 6.74 -9.18
N SER A 145 -7.28 5.91 -8.67
CA SER A 145 -8.68 5.88 -9.05
C SER A 145 -9.54 6.35 -7.88
N ASN A 146 -10.51 7.22 -8.13
CA ASN A 146 -11.47 7.70 -7.12
C ASN A 146 -12.89 7.49 -7.63
N SER A 147 -13.69 6.71 -6.91
CA SER A 147 -15.01 6.29 -7.35
C SER A 147 -16.05 6.29 -6.23
N GLY A 148 -17.32 6.27 -6.61
CA GLY A 148 -18.44 6.33 -5.68
C GLY A 148 -18.48 7.64 -4.90
N SER A 149 -18.57 7.55 -3.58
CA SER A 149 -18.53 8.71 -2.68
C SER A 149 -17.11 9.05 -2.18
N GLY A 150 -16.08 8.58 -2.89
CA GLY A 150 -14.69 8.73 -2.49
C GLY A 150 -14.22 10.18 -2.53
N SER A 151 -13.38 10.57 -1.58
CA SER A 151 -12.80 11.92 -1.51
C SER A 151 -11.27 11.88 -1.50
N ILE A 152 -10.66 12.90 -2.13
CA ILE A 152 -9.24 13.16 -2.10
C ILE A 152 -9.06 14.62 -1.68
N THR A 153 -8.51 14.82 -0.50
CA THR A 153 -8.27 16.15 0.08
C THR A 153 -6.83 16.32 0.59
N GLY A 154 -6.03 15.26 0.57
CA GLY A 154 -4.59 15.30 0.87
C GLY A 154 -3.78 16.04 -0.19
N GLY A 155 -2.58 16.51 0.21
CA GLY A 155 -1.64 17.28 -0.61
C GLY A 155 -0.38 16.54 -1.01
#